data_AF-A0A497CR69-F1
#
_entry.id   AF-A0A497CR69-F1
#
_cell.length_a   1.000
_cell.length_b   1.000
_cell.length_c   1.000
_cell.angle_alpha   90.00
_cell.angle_beta   90.00
_cell.angle_gamma   90.00
#
_symmetry.space_group_name_H-M   'P 1'
#
loop_
_entity.id
_entity.type
_entity.pdbx_description
1 polymer ?
#
loop_
_entity_poly.entity_id
_entity_poly.type
_entity_poly.pdbx_seq_one_letter_code
_entity_poly.pdbx_strand_id
1 'polypeptide(L)' 'MLLINSINHNIFITLDRIVPNGSIRVVDKNHQILASRHIRNSNFEKLSLNNITGNVTVIVEYNELTYSRNIYVH' A
#
# COMPACT_ATOMS: atom_id res chain seq x y z
N MET A 1 -9.02 -1.59 10.06
CA MET A 1 -8.78 -2.89 9.40
C MET A 1 -8.17 -2.60 8.03
N LEU A 2 -7.05 -3.24 7.68
CA LEU A 2 -6.34 -3.03 6.40
C LEU A 2 -6.58 -4.23 5.47
N LEU A 3 -7.29 -3.99 4.37
CA LEU A 3 -7.50 -4.96 3.30
C LEU A 3 -6.60 -4.60 2.11
N ILE A 4 -5.86 -5.57 1.62
CA ILE A 4 -4.96 -5.41 0.49
C ILE A 4 -5.17 -6.56 -0.46
N ASN A 5 -5.32 -6.24 -1.74
CA ASN A 5 -5.38 -7.21 -2.83
C ASN A 5 -4.41 -6.80 -3.95
N SER A 6 -3.95 -7.78 -4.75
CA SER A 6 -3.12 -7.51 -5.92
C SER A 6 -3.68 -8.19 -7.17
N ILE A 7 -3.77 -7.42 -8.27
CA ILE A 7 -4.22 -7.90 -9.59
C ILE A 7 -3.42 -7.18 -10.67
N ASN A 8 -2.81 -7.92 -11.61
CA ASN A 8 -2.10 -7.40 -12.77
C ASN A 8 -1.06 -6.31 -12.40
N HIS A 9 -0.15 -6.60 -11.47
CA HIS A 9 0.85 -5.65 -10.96
C HIS A 9 0.27 -4.38 -10.32
N ASN A 10 -1.02 -4.37 -9.97
CA ASN A 10 -1.64 -3.30 -9.20
C ASN A 10 -1.91 -3.78 -7.78
N ILE A 11 -1.77 -2.89 -6.81
CA ILE A 11 -2.17 -3.10 -5.43
C ILE A 11 -3.38 -2.22 -5.15
N PHE A 12 -4.42 -2.83 -4.59
CA PHE A 12 -5.63 -2.19 -4.12
C PHE A 12 -5.63 -2.20 -2.60
N ILE A 13 -5.73 -1.02 -1.99
CA ILE A 13 -5.63 -0.82 -0.55
C ILE A 13 -6.94 -0.23 -0.09
N THR A 14 -7.61 -0.89 0.85
CA THR A 14 -8.85 -0.42 1.47
C THR A 14 -8.68 -0.32 2.97
N LEU A 15 -9.09 0.81 3.52
CA LEU A 15 -9.06 1.15 4.94
C LEU A 15 -10.50 1.19 5.47
N ASP A 16 -10.67 0.85 6.74
CA ASP A 16 -11.98 0.86 7.42
C ASP A 16 -12.52 2.26 7.71
N ARG A 17 -11.71 3.29 7.50
CA ARG A 17 -12.07 4.70 7.72
C ARG A 17 -11.42 5.59 6.68
N ILE A 18 -12.03 6.76 6.47
CA ILE A 18 -11.45 7.82 5.66
C ILE A 18 -10.20 8.35 6.38
N VAL A 19 -9.07 8.33 5.69
CA VAL A 19 -7.81 8.92 6.15
C VAL A 19 -7.73 10.35 5.62
N PRO A 20 -7.78 11.38 6.49
CA PRO A 20 -7.70 12.78 6.06
C PRO A 20 -6.35 13.10 5.42
N ASN A 21 -5.28 12.57 6.01
CA ASN A 21 -3.91 12.77 5.58
C ASN A 21 -3.06 11.55 6.00
N GLY A 22 -2.29 10.99 5.08
CA GLY A 22 -1.43 9.83 5.36
C GLY A 22 -0.50 9.48 4.20
N SER A 23 0.20 8.37 4.32
CA SER A 23 1.06 7.87 3.26
C SER A 23 1.00 6.35 3.13
N ILE A 24 1.26 5.88 1.91
CA ILE A 24 1.40 4.48 1.55
C ILE A 24 2.78 4.33 0.94
N ARG A 25 3.50 3.29 1.36
CA ARG A 25 4.78 2.89 0.78
C ARG A 25 4.74 1.40 0.51
N VAL A 26 5.19 1.00 -0.67
CA VAL A 26 5.38 -0.41 -1.04
C VAL A 26 6.87 -0.64 -1.12
N VAL A 27 7.38 -1.58 -0.33
CA VAL A 27 8.81 -1.88 -0.27
C VAL A 27 9.11 -3.33 -0.65
N ASP A 28 10.29 -3.57 -1.21
CA ASP A 28 10.80 -4.91 -1.47
C ASP A 28 11.44 -5.55 -0.22
N LYS A 29 11.98 -6.77 -0.38
CA LYS A 29 12.72 -7.49 0.67
C LYS A 29 13.98 -6.76 1.17
N ASN A 30 14.52 -5.82 0.38
CA ASN A 30 15.68 -5.02 0.72
C ASN A 30 15.28 -3.66 1.31
N HIS A 31 13.99 -3.45 1.61
CA HIS A 31 13.40 -2.19 2.08
C HIS A 31 13.52 -1.02 1.08
N GLN A 32 13.72 -1.31 -0.21
CA GLN A 32 13.67 -0.29 -1.27
C GLN A 32 12.23 0.05 -1.59
N ILE A 33 11.93 1.35 -1.71
CA ILE A 33 10.59 1.84 -2.06
C ILE A 33 10.35 1.62 -3.55
N LEU A 34 9.40 0.73 -3.85
CA LEU A 34 8.96 0.40 -5.20
C LEU A 34 7.88 1.35 -5.70
N ALA A 35 6.99 1.76 -4.80
CA ALA A 35 5.96 2.75 -5.07
C ALA A 35 5.57 3.48 -3.78
N SER A 36 5.11 4.71 -3.91
CA SER A 36 4.59 5.48 -2.80
C SER A 36 3.42 6.36 -3.23
N ARG A 37 2.53 6.62 -2.29
CA ARG A 37 1.37 7.48 -2.50
C ARG A 37 1.06 8.26 -1.23
N HIS A 38 0.66 9.51 -1.39
CA HIS A 38 0.13 10.31 -0.32
C HIS A 38 -1.39 10.22 -0.34
N ILE A 39 -2.00 9.92 0.80
CA ILE A 39 -3.46 9.78 0.96
C ILE A 39 -4.02 11.14 1.38
N ARG A 40 -5.10 11.59 0.74
CA ARG A 40 -5.85 12.78 1.14
C ARG A 40 -7.34 12.52 1.11
N ASN A 41 -7.97 12.57 2.28
CA ASN A 41 -9.39 12.34 2.49
C ASN A 41 -9.94 11.12 1.72
N SER A 42 -9.25 9.99 1.84
CA SER A 42 -9.54 8.76 1.10
C SER A 42 -9.44 7.55 2.01
N ASN A 43 -10.22 6.51 1.71
CA ASN A 43 -10.14 5.19 2.33
C ASN A 43 -9.75 4.10 1.33
N PHE A 44 -9.50 4.46 0.07
CA PHE A 44 -9.22 3.52 -1.00
C PHE A 44 -8.12 4.07 -1.91
N GLU A 45 -7.08 3.29 -2.15
CA GLU A 45 -5.99 3.68 -3.02
C GLU A 45 -5.59 2.54 -3.95
N LYS A 46 -5.23 2.90 -5.18
CA LYS A 46 -4.67 1.99 -6.18
C LYS A 46 -3.26 2.43 -6.52
N LEU A 47 -2.29 1.53 -6.39
CA LEU A 47 -0.91 1.75 -6.78
C LEU A 47 -0.52 0.75 -7.89
N SER A 48 0.02 1.27 -8.99
CA SER A 48 0.63 0.44 -10.06
C SER A 48 2.09 0.21 -9.72
N LEU A 49 2.57 -1.02 -9.86
CA LEU A 49 3.96 -1.41 -9.60
C LEU A 49 4.78 -1.65 -10.88
N ASN A 50 4.35 -1.11 -12.02
CA ASN A 50 5.15 -1.10 -13.27
C ASN A 50 5.78 -2.46 -13.63
N ASN A 51 5.00 -3.54 -13.59
CA ASN A 51 5.43 -4.93 -13.88
C ASN A 51 6.37 -5.59 -12.85
N ILE A 52 6.42 -5.07 -11.62
CA ILE A 52 7.07 -5.77 -10.51
C ILE A 52 6.18 -6.92 -10.04
N THR A 53 6.74 -8.12 -10.02
CA THR A 53 6.13 -9.35 -9.47
C THR A 53 6.96 -9.83 -8.28
N GLY A 54 6.29 -10.32 -7.23
CA GLY A 54 6.96 -10.94 -6.09
C GLY A 54 6.44 -10.47 -4.72
N ASN A 55 7.16 -10.87 -3.68
CA ASN A 55 6.83 -10.49 -2.30
C ASN A 55 7.17 -9.03 -2.04
N VAL A 56 6.19 -8.28 -1.57
CA VAL A 56 6.34 -6.88 -1.16
C VAL A 56 5.66 -6.64 0.17
N THR A 57 6.11 -5.62 0.88
CA THR A 57 5.47 -5.12 2.10
C THR A 57 4.78 -3.81 1.79
N VAL A 58 3.47 -3.75 2.01
CA VAL A 58 2.69 -2.51 1.95
C VAL A 58 2.63 -1.93 3.36
N ILE A 59 3.02 -0.66 3.48
CA ILE A 59 3.04 0.11 4.72
C ILE A 59 2.10 1.29 4.54
N VAL A 60 1.17 1.48 5.47
CA VAL A 60 0.24 2.61 5.51
C VAL A 60 0.41 3.35 6.82
N GLU A 61 0.63 4.66 6.76
CA GLU A 61 0.91 5.50 7.92
C GLU A 61 -0.06 6.69 7.97
N TYR A 62 -0.79 6.85 9.08
CA TYR A 62 -1.67 8.00 9.33
C TYR A 62 -1.98 8.14 10.82
N ASN A 63 -2.16 9.38 11.33
CA ASN A 63 -2.53 9.65 12.74
C ASN A 63 -1.76 8.80 13.76
N GLU A 64 -0.42 8.73 13.65
CA GLU A 64 0.47 7.93 14.52
C GLU A 64 0.25 6.40 14.45
N LEU A 65 -0.62 5.92 13.55
CA LEU A 65 -0.84 4.51 13.28
C LEU A 65 -0.01 4.08 12.08
N THR A 66 0.62 2.91 12.23
CA THR A 66 1.30 2.22 11.14
C THR A 66 0.66 0.85 10.96
N TYR A 67 0.16 0.58 9.76
CA TYR A 67 -0.29 -0.74 9.35
C TYR A 67 0.66 -1.30 8.31
N SER A 68 1.06 -2.55 8.45
CA SER A 68 1.89 -3.24 7.47
C SER A 68 1.28 -4.58 7.10
N ARG A 69 1.48 -4.98 5.84
CA ARG A 69 1.07 -6.30 5.36
C ARG A 69 2.00 -6.78 4.25
N ASN A 70 2.46 -8.01 4.39
CA ASN A 70 3.18 -8.72 3.34
C ASN A 70 2.17 -9.33 2.37
N ILE A 71 2.38 -9.12 1.08
CA ILE A 71 1.57 -9.70 0.01
C ILE A 71 2.49 -10.20 -1.12
N TYR A 72 1.94 -11.07 -1.95
CA TYR A 72 2.54 -11.44 -3.22
C TYR A 72 1.84 -10.66 -4.34
N VAL A 73 2.61 -9.97 -5.16
CA VAL A 73 2.12 -9.27 -6.35
C VAL A 73 2.27 -10.20 -7.54
N HIS A 74 1.15 -10.42 -8.25
CA HIS A 74 1.08 -11.21 -9.47
C HIS A 74 1.34 -10.34 -10.70
#